data_AF-A0A7C2VXF0-F1
#
_entry.id   AF-A0A7C2VXF0-F1
#
_cell.length_a   1.000
_cell.length_b   1.000
_cell.length_c   1.000
_cell.angle_alpha   90.00
_cell.angle_beta   90.00
_cell.angle_gamma   90.00
#
_symmetry.space_group_name_H-M   'P 1'
#
loop_
_entity.id
_entity.type
_entity.pdbx_description
1 polymer ?
#
loop_
_entity_poly.entity_id
_entity_poly.type
_entity_poly.pdbx_seq_one_letter_code
_entity_poly.pdbx_strand_id
1 'polypeptide(L)'
;MTPLDYVAIGLYFILVVGVGFYYARRAARGLDAYFLGGRGMHWLALAMSGSVSNFDITGTMWIISILYVLGMKSMWHHWMWG
;
A
#
# COMPACT_ATOMS: atom_id res chain seq x y z
N MET A 1 22.71 2.93 9.88
CA MET A 1 21.68 3.89 9.47
C MET A 1 22.34 5.26 9.41
N THR A 2 22.33 5.87 8.24
CA THR A 2 22.90 7.20 8.02
C THR A 2 21.88 8.28 8.42
N PRO A 3 22.30 9.52 8.70
CA PRO A 3 21.37 10.64 8.92
C PRO A 3 20.35 10.82 7.79
N LEU A 4 20.72 10.49 6.55
CA LEU A 4 19.84 10.53 5.39
C LEU A 4 18.67 9.55 5.51
N ASP A 5 18.90 8.36 6.09
CA ASP A 5 17.87 7.33 6.28
C ASP A 5 16.76 7.85 7.20
N TYR A 6 17.12 8.52 8.30
CA TYR A 6 16.17 9.10 9.23
C TYR A 6 15.37 10.24 8.60
N VAL A 7 16.01 11.05 7.75
CA VAL A 7 15.32 12.12 6.99
C VAL A 7 14.31 11.51 6.02
N ALA A 8 14.67 10.44 5.30
CA ALA A 8 13.75 9.77 4.38
C ALA A 8 12.54 9.17 5.12
N ILE A 9 12.77 8.52 6.27
CA ILE A 9 11.70 7.98 7.12
C ILE A 9 10.79 9.11 7.64
N GLY A 10 11.38 10.19 8.16
CA GLY A 10 10.63 11.35 8.65
C GLY A 10 9.76 11.99 7.57
N LEU A 11 10.34 12.20 6.37
CA LEU A 11 9.62 12.73 5.21
C LEU A 11 8.45 11.83 4.80
N TYR A 12 8.68 10.51 4.75
CA TYR A 12 7.64 9.54 4.43
C TYR A 12 6.44 9.65 5.38
N PHE A 13 6.67 9.67 6.70
CA PHE A 13 5.59 9.81 7.68
C PHE A 13 4.84 11.14 7.54
N ILE A 14 5.57 12.25 7.36
CA ILE A 14 4.96 13.57 7.17
C ILE A 14 4.03 13.58 5.95
N LEU A 15 4.48 13.01 4.83
CA LEU A 15 3.67 12.92 3.61
C LEU A 15 2.44 12.04 3.82
N VAL A 16 2.60 10.83 4.37
CA VAL A 16 1.49 9.89 4.59
C VAL A 16 0.44 10.49 5.53
N VAL A 17 0.87 11.05 6.66
CA VAL A 17 -0.03 11.69 7.63
C VAL A 17 -0.69 12.93 7.03
N GLY A 18 0.06 13.77 6.31
CA GLY A 18 -0.47 14.96 5.64
C GLY A 18 -1.54 14.63 4.61
N VAL A 19 -1.30 13.61 3.79
CA VAL A 19 -2.28 13.08 2.83
C VAL A 19 -3.50 12.51 3.55
N GLY A 20 -3.31 11.79 4.65
CA GLY A 20 -4.38 11.27 5.49
C GLY A 20 -5.31 12.38 6.00
N PHE A 21 -4.75 13.47 6.54
CA PHE A 21 -5.55 14.62 6.98
C PHE A 21 -6.28 15.32 5.84
N TYR A 22 -5.64 15.45 4.67
CA TYR A 22 -6.27 16.03 3.49
C TYR A 22 -7.52 15.24 3.06
N TYR A 23 -7.41 13.92 2.94
CA TYR A 23 -8.54 13.06 2.56
C TYR A 23 -9.58 12.91 3.67
N ALA A 24 -9.17 12.94 4.96
CA ALA A 24 -10.10 12.92 6.08
C ALA A 24 -11.10 14.09 6.04
N ARG A 25 -10.62 15.31 5.75
CA ARG A 25 -11.49 16.50 5.59
C ARG A 25 -12.46 16.36 4.41
N ARG A 26 -12.06 15.66 3.35
CA ARG A 26 -12.88 15.44 2.16
C ARG A 26 -13.93 14.35 2.39
N ALA A 27 -13.56 13.28 3.09
CA ALA A 27 -14.45 12.19 3.47
C ALA A 27 -15.54 12.63 4.47
N ALA A 28 -15.24 13.63 5.32
CA ALA A 28 -16.20 14.21 6.26
C ALA A 28 -17.36 14.99 5.60
N ARG A 29 -17.34 15.22 4.28
CA ARG A 29 -18.38 15.99 3.56
C ARG A 29 -19.70 15.22 3.38
N GLY A 30 -19.71 13.91 3.62
CA GLY A 30 -20.93 13.10 3.58
C GLY A 30 -20.65 11.61 3.40
N LEU A 31 -21.69 10.78 3.55
CA LEU A 31 -21.59 9.32 3.45
C LEU A 31 -21.10 8.85 2.07
N ASP A 32 -21.54 9.50 0.98
CA ASP A 32 -21.06 9.21 -0.37
C ASP A 32 -19.57 9.53 -0.56
N ALA A 33 -19.06 10.57 0.11
CA ALA A 33 -17.64 10.91 0.06
C ALA A 33 -16.79 9.91 0.87
N TYR A 34 -17.33 9.40 1.97
CA TYR A 34 -16.66 8.43 2.84
C TYR A 34 -16.60 7.03 2.21
N PHE A 35 -17.73 6.51 1.72
CA PHE A 35 -17.79 5.14 1.19
C PHE A 35 -17.45 5.03 -0.30
N LEU A 36 -17.82 6.02 -1.12
CA LEU A 36 -17.68 5.94 -2.59
C LEU A 36 -16.60 6.88 -3.13
N GLY A 37 -15.89 7.62 -2.26
CA GLY A 37 -14.92 8.65 -2.67
C GLY A 37 -15.52 9.72 -3.57
N GLY A 38 -16.84 9.94 -3.49
CA GLY A 38 -17.57 10.86 -4.37
C GLY A 38 -17.76 10.35 -5.81
N ARG A 39 -17.66 9.04 -6.06
CA ARG A 39 -17.88 8.37 -7.37
C ARG A 39 -17.03 8.91 -8.53
N GLY A 40 -15.94 9.62 -8.22
CA GLY A 40 -15.06 10.27 -9.20
C GLY A 40 -13.62 9.76 -9.19
N MET A 41 -13.33 8.65 -8.49
CA MET A 41 -11.99 8.08 -8.47
C MET A 41 -11.66 7.42 -9.80
N HIS A 42 -10.47 7.71 -10.32
CA HIS A 42 -9.96 7.10 -11.55
C HIS A 42 -9.75 5.59 -11.33
N TRP A 43 -10.07 4.77 -12.32
CA TRP A 43 -10.01 3.31 -12.25
C TRP A 43 -8.62 2.78 -11.85
N LEU A 44 -7.54 3.44 -12.27
CA LEU A 44 -6.16 3.16 -11.84
C LEU A 44 -6.00 3.23 -10.32
N ALA A 45 -6.53 4.28 -9.69
CA ALA A 45 -6.43 4.43 -8.23
C ALA A 45 -7.25 3.36 -7.51
N LEU A 46 -8.41 2.98 -8.06
CA LEU A 46 -9.23 1.89 -7.54
C LEU A 46 -8.53 0.53 -7.65
N ALA A 47 -7.93 0.24 -8.82
CA ALA A 47 -7.17 -0.99 -9.05
C ALA A 47 -5.93 -1.08 -8.13
N MET A 48 -5.17 0.01 -8.02
CA MET A 48 -4.02 0.08 -7.11
C MET A 48 -4.45 -0.10 -5.65
N SER A 49 -5.53 0.54 -5.21
CA SER A 49 -6.03 0.41 -3.84
C SER A 49 -6.41 -1.03 -3.51
N GLY A 50 -7.13 -1.71 -4.41
CA GLY A 50 -7.50 -3.12 -4.22
C GLY A 50 -6.28 -4.05 -4.25
N SER A 51 -5.26 -3.73 -5.03
CA SER A 51 -4.02 -4.50 -5.06
C SER A 51 -3.22 -4.33 -3.76
N VAL A 52 -3.00 -3.07 -3.33
CA VAL A 52 -2.22 -2.74 -2.13
C VAL A 52 -2.85 -3.25 -0.85
N SER A 53 -4.19 -3.38 -0.77
CA SER A 53 -4.84 -3.96 0.42
C SER A 53 -4.47 -5.43 0.68
N ASN A 54 -3.98 -6.13 -0.34
CA ASN A 54 -3.51 -7.52 -0.21
C ASN A 54 -2.00 -7.61 0.06
N PHE A 55 -1.25 -6.52 -0.10
CA PHE A 55 0.19 -6.51 0.12
C PHE A 55 0.53 -6.00 1.52
N ASP A 56 1.22 -6.85 2.28
CA ASP A 56 1.70 -6.51 3.62
C ASP A 56 3.20 -6.86 3.78
N ILE A 57 3.75 -6.45 4.92
CA ILE A 57 5.16 -6.70 5.26
C ILE A 57 5.41 -8.21 5.43
N THR A 58 4.45 -8.93 6.01
CA THR A 58 4.57 -10.37 6.26
C THR A 58 4.64 -11.16 4.97
N GLY A 59 3.74 -10.88 4.02
CA GLY A 59 3.73 -11.49 2.69
C GLY A 59 5.03 -11.19 1.95
N THR A 60 5.54 -9.97 2.04
CA THR A 60 6.83 -9.63 1.41
C THR A 60 7.99 -10.45 2.00
N MET A 61 8.04 -10.61 3.33
CA MET A 61 9.06 -11.45 3.98
C MET A 61 8.93 -12.92 3.60
N TRP A 62 7.71 -13.44 3.49
CA TRP A 62 7.42 -14.80 3.04
C TRP A 62 7.92 -15.04 1.62
N ILE A 63 7.62 -14.12 0.70
CA ILE A 63 8.06 -14.16 -0.70
C ILE A 63 9.58 -14.21 -0.79
N ILE A 64 10.28 -13.33 -0.06
CA ILE A 64 11.75 -13.27 -0.04
C ILE A 64 12.33 -14.58 0.52
N SER A 65 11.75 -15.13 1.57
CA SER A 65 12.21 -16.37 2.20
C SER A 65 12.09 -17.57 1.26
N ILE A 66 10.97 -17.71 0.55
CA ILE A 66 10.79 -18.78 -0.44
C ILE A 66 11.72 -18.58 -1.62
N LEU A 67 11.89 -17.34 -2.11
CA LEU A 67 12.85 -17.05 -3.18
C LEU A 67 14.27 -17.49 -2.78
N TYR A 68 14.67 -17.25 -1.53
CA TYR A 68 15.97 -17.66 -1.02
C TYR A 68 16.12 -19.19 -0.98
N VAL A 69 15.08 -19.93 -0.55
CA VAL A 69 15.14 -21.39 -0.39
C VAL A 69 14.97 -22.13 -1.72
N LEU A 70 14.04 -21.71 -2.58
CA LEU A 70 13.65 -22.41 -3.81
C LEU A 70 14.23 -21.79 -5.10
N GLY A 71 14.91 -20.66 -5.00
CA GLY A 71 15.37 -19.90 -6.17
C GLY A 71 14.20 -19.49 -7.06
N MET A 72 14.41 -19.45 -8.39
CA MET A 72 13.35 -19.06 -9.34
C MET A 72 12.11 -19.98 -9.35
N LYS A 73 12.17 -21.17 -8.72
CA LYS A 73 10.98 -22.01 -8.56
C LYS A 73 9.97 -21.42 -7.56
N SER A 74 10.36 -20.43 -6.75
CA SER A 74 9.44 -19.71 -5.85
C SER A 74 8.31 -19.01 -6.60
N MET A 75 8.51 -18.63 -7.87
CA MET A 75 7.50 -17.90 -8.65
C MET A 75 6.18 -18.67 -8.78
N TRP A 76 6.23 -20.01 -8.81
CA TRP A 76 5.05 -20.87 -8.83
C TRP A 76 4.26 -20.80 -7.51
N HIS A 77 4.89 -20.44 -6.40
CA HIS A 77 4.24 -20.27 -5.10
C HIS A 77 3.50 -18.93 -4.99
N HIS A 78 3.71 -17.97 -5.89
CA HIS A 78 2.88 -16.76 -5.90
C HIS A 78 1.51 -17.02 -6.52
N TRP A 79 1.38 -18.06 -7.37
CA TRP A 79 0.15 -18.38 -8.09
C TRP A 79 -0.89 -19.12 -7.23
N MET A 80 -0.52 -19.56 -6.04
CA MET A 80 -1.46 -20.12 -5.05
C MET A 80 -2.21 -19.03 -4.27
N TRP A 81 -1.76 -17.76 -4.36
CA TRP A 81 -2.43 -16.61 -3.78
C TRP A 81 -3.25 -15.97 -4.92
N GLY A 82 -4.43 -16.55 -5.17
CA GLY A 82 -5.44 -15.99 -6.07
C GLY A 82 -6.17 -14.82 -5.43
#